data_AF-A0AA91ZV83-F1
#
_entry.id   AF-A0AA91ZV83-F1
#
_cell.length_a   1.000
_cell.length_b   1.000
_cell.length_c   1.000
_cell.angle_alpha   90.00
_cell.angle_beta   90.00
_cell.angle_gamma   90.00
#
_symmetry.space_group_name_H-M   'P 1'
#
loop_
_entity.id
_entity.type
_entity.pdbx_description
1 polymer ?
#
loop_
_entity_poly.entity_id
_entity_poly.type
_entity_poly.pdbx_seq_one_letter_code
_entity_poly.pdbx_strand_id
1 'polypeptide(L)'
;MSKLEVLKGFLEELKNDKSVIFNFEKVSNFERMLFLSIQGVLNEKYNYNLDGLTNIHLMKFKINLQRRDIHLDKDVNDLVTYAFGLYEVLMKRNLSLGYGASELEEVTENENLGQFKENLERYIKVYNEIHENKS
;
A
#
# COMPACT_ATOMS: atom_id res chain seq x y z
N MET A 1 -11.19 -15.06 -5.24
CA MET A 1 -9.94 -14.39 -5.64
C MET A 1 -9.17 -14.04 -4.38
N SER A 2 -7.92 -14.47 -4.27
CA SER A 2 -7.08 -14.22 -3.09
C SER A 2 -6.62 -12.75 -3.06
N LYS A 3 -6.27 -12.22 -1.87
CA LYS A 3 -5.73 -10.85 -1.73
C LYS A 3 -4.52 -10.65 -2.64
N LEU A 4 -3.65 -11.66 -2.71
CA LEU A 4 -2.45 -11.67 -3.53
C LEU A 4 -2.75 -11.64 -5.05
N GLU A 5 -3.77 -12.38 -5.50
CA GLU A 5 -4.22 -12.35 -6.90
C GLU A 5 -4.67 -10.96 -7.32
N VAL A 6 -5.43 -10.25 -6.46
CA VAL A 6 -5.89 -8.89 -6.76
C VAL A 6 -4.71 -7.91 -6.84
N LEU A 7 -3.76 -8.00 -5.90
CA LEU A 7 -2.57 -7.13 -5.89
C LEU A 7 -1.69 -7.35 -7.13
N LYS A 8 -1.45 -8.62 -7.51
CA LYS A 8 -0.72 -8.98 -8.73
C LYS A 8 -1.47 -8.53 -9.98
N GLY A 9 -2.78 -8.75 -10.04
CA GLY A 9 -3.62 -8.32 -11.15
C GLY A 9 -3.56 -6.80 -11.37
N PHE A 10 -3.70 -6.03 -10.29
CA PHE A 10 -3.61 -4.57 -10.36
C PHE A 10 -2.24 -4.09 -10.88
N LEU A 11 -1.14 -4.71 -10.41
CA LEU A 11 0.20 -4.41 -10.89
C LEU A 11 0.35 -4.68 -12.40
N GLU A 12 -0.11 -5.84 -12.87
CA GLU A 12 -0.03 -6.22 -14.27
C GLU A 12 -0.88 -5.31 -15.16
N GLU A 13 -2.09 -4.97 -14.71
CA GLU A 13 -2.91 -3.96 -15.38
C GLU A 13 -2.18 -2.62 -15.45
N LEU A 14 -1.57 -2.16 -14.36
CA LEU A 14 -0.85 -0.89 -14.31
C LEU A 14 0.42 -0.87 -15.17
N LYS A 15 1.07 -2.02 -15.37
CA LYS A 15 2.20 -2.18 -16.29
C LYS A 15 1.76 -1.97 -17.74
N ASN A 16 0.60 -2.52 -18.11
CA ASN A 16 0.05 -2.44 -19.46
C ASN A 16 -0.66 -1.11 -19.74
N ASP A 17 -1.35 -0.56 -18.75
CA ASP A 17 -2.13 0.66 -18.85
C ASP A 17 -1.97 1.51 -17.58
N LYS A 18 -1.22 2.60 -17.71
CA LYS A 18 -0.99 3.55 -16.63
C LYS A 18 -2.28 4.21 -16.13
N SER A 19 -3.31 4.31 -17.00
CA SER A 19 -4.56 5.00 -16.67
C SER A 19 -5.42 4.25 -15.65
N VAL A 20 -5.11 2.97 -15.41
CA VAL A 20 -5.75 2.14 -14.37
C VAL A 20 -5.66 2.79 -13.00
N ILE A 21 -4.60 3.55 -12.72
CA ILE A 21 -4.46 4.29 -11.47
C ILE A 21 -5.53 5.37 -11.30
N PHE A 22 -6.23 5.81 -12.34
CA PHE A 22 -7.33 6.78 -12.25
C PHE A 22 -8.70 6.12 -12.21
N ASN A 23 -8.79 4.80 -12.41
CA ASN A 23 -10.05 4.07 -12.31
C ASN A 23 -10.45 3.88 -10.84
N PHE A 24 -11.48 4.61 -10.41
CA PHE A 24 -11.94 4.61 -9.02
C PHE A 24 -12.26 3.20 -8.49
N GLU A 25 -13.01 2.40 -9.24
CA GLU A 25 -13.43 1.06 -8.80
C GLU A 25 -12.22 0.14 -8.60
N LYS A 26 -11.29 0.13 -9.57
CA LYS A 26 -10.08 -0.69 -9.50
C LYS A 26 -9.18 -0.27 -8.34
N VAL A 27 -8.99 1.03 -8.16
CA VAL A 27 -8.19 1.59 -7.08
C VAL A 27 -8.82 1.28 -5.73
N SER A 28 -10.12 1.52 -5.53
CA SER A 28 -10.77 1.24 -4.26
C SER A 28 -10.73 -0.23 -3.89
N ASN A 29 -10.85 -1.13 -4.87
CA ASN A 29 -10.66 -2.55 -4.65
C ASN A 29 -9.20 -2.88 -4.26
N PHE A 30 -8.23 -2.30 -4.95
CA PHE A 30 -6.81 -2.42 -4.61
C PHE A 30 -6.52 -1.92 -3.19
N GLU A 31 -6.97 -0.73 -2.81
CA GLU A 31 -6.80 -0.13 -1.48
C GLU A 31 -7.37 -1.03 -0.38
N ARG A 32 -8.57 -1.59 -0.63
CA ARG A 32 -9.19 -2.54 0.29
C ARG A 32 -8.35 -3.80 0.46
N MET A 33 -7.84 -4.37 -0.62
CA MET A 33 -6.99 -5.58 -0.54
C MET A 33 -5.64 -5.30 0.10
N LEU A 34 -5.06 -4.11 -0.16
CA LEU A 34 -3.86 -3.65 0.50
C LEU A 34 -4.07 -3.56 2.01
N PHE A 35 -5.16 -2.92 2.47
CA PHE A 35 -5.51 -2.85 3.88
C PHE A 35 -5.72 -4.23 4.50
N LEU A 36 -6.55 -5.08 3.88
CA LEU A 36 -6.88 -6.41 4.42
C LEU A 36 -5.69 -7.38 4.43
N SER A 37 -4.66 -7.16 3.61
CA SER A 37 -3.45 -7.99 3.61
C SER A 37 -2.56 -7.62 4.79
N ILE A 38 -2.19 -6.35 4.96
CA ILE A 38 -1.38 -5.93 6.13
C ILE A 38 -2.12 -6.12 7.45
N GLN A 39 -3.43 -5.85 7.50
CA GLN A 39 -4.27 -6.09 8.68
C GLN A 39 -4.23 -7.56 9.12
N GLY A 40 -4.28 -8.49 8.17
CA GLY A 40 -4.19 -9.92 8.46
C GLY A 40 -2.84 -10.28 9.12
N VAL A 41 -1.74 -9.80 8.54
CA VAL A 41 -0.39 -10.06 9.06
C VAL A 41 -0.22 -9.49 10.48
N LEU A 42 -0.65 -8.24 10.69
CA LEU A 42 -0.51 -7.58 11.99
C LEU A 42 -1.42 -8.20 13.07
N ASN A 43 -2.63 -8.60 12.71
CA ASN A 43 -3.53 -9.27 13.63
C ASN A 43 -2.97 -10.64 14.04
N GLU A 44 -2.53 -11.45 13.08
CA GLU A 44 -2.00 -12.79 13.33
C GLU A 44 -0.70 -12.79 14.14
N LYS A 45 0.27 -11.93 13.77
CA LYS A 45 1.61 -11.94 14.39
C LYS A 45 1.70 -11.10 15.67
N TYR A 46 0.92 -10.02 15.78
CA TYR A 46 1.10 -9.02 16.86
C TYR A 46 -0.19 -8.70 17.62
N ASN A 47 -1.31 -9.35 17.28
CA ASN A 47 -2.63 -9.06 17.85
C ASN A 47 -2.92 -7.54 17.80
N TYR A 48 -2.74 -6.96 16.61
CA TYR A 48 -2.94 -5.54 16.36
C TYR A 48 -3.94 -5.32 15.22
N ASN A 49 -4.84 -4.35 15.39
CA ASN A 49 -5.80 -3.93 14.38
C ASN A 49 -5.49 -2.50 13.93
N LEU A 50 -5.30 -2.33 12.63
CA LEU A 50 -5.19 -1.04 11.97
C LEU A 50 -6.55 -0.39 11.84
N ASP A 51 -6.59 0.91 12.15
CA ASP A 51 -7.76 1.76 11.91
C ASP A 51 -7.87 2.21 10.43
N GLY A 52 -6.82 1.99 9.63
CA GLY A 52 -6.75 2.26 8.20
C GLY A 52 -5.32 2.55 7.73
N LEU A 53 -5.17 3.10 6.51
CA LEU A 53 -3.86 3.34 5.87
C LEU A 53 -3.44 4.81 5.74
N THR A 54 -4.12 5.73 6.41
CA THR A 54 -3.76 7.16 6.40
C THR A 54 -2.52 7.45 7.24
N ASN A 55 -1.87 8.59 7.03
CA ASN A 55 -0.74 9.04 7.86
C ASN A 55 -1.10 9.16 9.35
N ILE A 56 -2.33 9.55 9.68
CA ILE A 56 -2.82 9.59 11.07
C ILE A 56 -2.84 8.18 11.65
N HIS A 57 -3.27 7.18 10.88
CA HIS A 57 -3.27 5.79 11.31
C HIS A 57 -1.85 5.24 11.48
N LEU A 58 -0.91 5.59 10.59
CA LEU A 58 0.51 5.24 10.76
C LEU A 58 1.10 5.80 12.05
N MET A 59 0.81 7.06 12.35
CA MET A 59 1.29 7.71 13.58
C MET A 59 0.73 7.00 14.82
N LYS A 60 -0.58 6.72 14.86
CA LYS A 60 -1.22 5.96 15.94
C LYS A 60 -0.62 4.57 16.09
N PHE A 61 -0.37 3.88 14.99
CA PHE A 61 0.26 2.57 14.98
C PHE A 61 1.65 2.60 15.62
N LYS A 62 2.52 3.52 15.19
CA LYS A 62 3.88 3.67 15.74
C LYS A 62 3.86 3.98 17.24
N ILE A 63 2.97 4.88 17.69
CA ILE A 63 2.79 5.20 19.10
C ILE A 63 2.34 3.96 19.88
N ASN A 64 1.44 3.14 19.32
CA ASN A 64 0.96 1.93 19.98
C ASN A 64 2.06 0.88 20.12
N LEU A 65 2.86 0.65 19.08
CA LEU A 65 4.01 -0.25 19.13
C LEU A 65 4.97 0.15 20.24
N GLN A 66 5.33 1.44 20.31
CA GLN A 66 6.20 1.98 21.36
C GLN A 66 5.62 1.79 22.76
N ARG A 67 4.33 2.09 22.95
CA ARG A 67 3.66 1.94 24.26
C ARG A 67 3.58 0.48 24.72
N ARG A 68 3.49 -0.46 23.79
CA ARG A 68 3.40 -1.90 24.07
C ARG A 68 4.74 -2.61 24.00
N ASP A 69 5.83 -1.89 23.74
CA ASP A 69 7.17 -2.43 23.52
C ASP A 69 7.22 -3.53 22.43
N ILE A 70 6.37 -3.39 21.40
CA ILE A 70 6.29 -4.34 20.29
C ILE A 70 7.31 -3.96 19.22
N HIS A 71 8.19 -4.91 18.92
CA HIS A 71 9.15 -4.82 17.83
C HIS A 71 8.67 -5.69 16.67
N LEU A 72 8.51 -5.07 15.50
CA LEU A 72 8.13 -5.78 14.29
C LEU A 72 9.34 -6.53 13.73
N ASP A 73 9.08 -7.72 13.18
CA ASP A 73 10.03 -8.40 12.33
C ASP A 73 10.34 -7.49 11.11
N LYS A 74 11.56 -7.59 10.57
CA LYS A 74 12.01 -6.71 9.49
C LYS A 74 11.08 -6.78 8.27
N ASP A 75 10.72 -7.98 7.85
CA ASP A 75 9.78 -8.26 6.75
C ASP A 75 8.42 -7.59 6.99
N VAL A 76 7.88 -7.67 8.21
CA VAL A 76 6.60 -7.02 8.54
C VAL A 76 6.74 -5.51 8.55
N ASN A 77 7.83 -4.97 9.08
CA ASN A 77 8.07 -3.53 9.07
C ASN A 77 8.21 -2.98 7.64
N ASP A 78 8.90 -3.71 6.77
CA ASP A 78 9.01 -3.38 5.34
C ASP A 78 7.62 -3.41 4.69
N LEU A 79 6.80 -4.42 4.99
CA LEU A 79 5.44 -4.56 4.46
C LEU A 79 4.53 -3.40 4.88
N VAL A 80 4.58 -3.00 6.15
CA VAL A 80 3.90 -1.80 6.67
C VAL A 80 4.37 -0.57 5.88
N THR A 81 5.68 -0.38 5.77
CA THR A 81 6.27 0.80 5.12
C THR A 81 5.80 0.92 3.67
N TYR A 82 5.83 -0.17 2.91
CA TYR A 82 5.34 -0.18 1.54
C TYR A 82 3.82 0.06 1.46
N ALA A 83 3.00 -0.55 2.34
CA ALA A 83 1.56 -0.35 2.32
C ALA A 83 1.16 1.12 2.52
N PHE A 84 1.74 1.78 3.52
CA PHE A 84 1.47 3.19 3.77
C PHE A 84 2.02 4.09 2.65
N GLY A 85 3.20 3.79 2.11
CA GLY A 85 3.76 4.53 0.98
C GLY A 85 2.92 4.41 -0.30
N LEU A 86 2.41 3.22 -0.62
CA LEU A 86 1.49 3.00 -1.74
C LEU A 86 0.20 3.80 -1.56
N TYR A 87 -0.40 3.74 -0.37
CA TYR A 87 -1.63 4.48 -0.08
C TYR A 87 -1.43 6.00 -0.17
N GLU A 88 -0.28 6.52 0.27
CA GLU A 88 0.04 7.95 0.18
C GLU A 88 0.04 8.45 -1.27
N VAL A 89 0.62 7.68 -2.19
CA VAL A 89 0.62 8.03 -3.63
C VAL A 89 -0.80 8.06 -4.19
N LEU A 90 -1.65 7.10 -3.84
CA LEU A 90 -3.05 7.06 -4.29
C LEU A 90 -3.87 8.25 -3.76
N MET A 91 -3.61 8.67 -2.53
CA MET A 91 -4.28 9.85 -1.95
C MET A 91 -3.84 11.15 -2.61
N LYS A 92 -2.56 11.30 -2.97
CA LYS A 92 -2.05 12.47 -3.69
C LYS A 92 -2.65 12.60 -5.09
N ARG A 93 -2.91 11.49 -5.78
CA ARG A 93 -3.64 11.47 -7.05
C ARG A 93 -5.02 12.14 -6.94
N ASN A 94 -5.74 11.90 -5.85
CA ASN A 94 -7.05 12.53 -5.64
C ASN A 94 -6.95 14.04 -5.40
N LEU A 95 -5.79 14.55 -4.99
CA LEU A 95 -5.54 15.97 -4.76
C LEU A 95 -5.16 16.71 -6.05
N SER A 96 -4.44 16.08 -6.99
CA SER A 96 -4.12 16.70 -8.30
C SER A 96 -5.36 16.82 -9.22
N LEU A 97 -6.41 16.04 -8.96
CA LEU A 97 -7.71 16.15 -9.65
C LEU A 97 -8.62 17.28 -9.10
N GLY A 98 -8.18 18.02 -8.07
CA GLY A 98 -8.88 19.21 -7.58
C GLY A 98 -8.73 20.38 -8.55
N TYR A 99 -9.83 21.07 -8.87
CA TYR A 99 -9.86 22.27 -9.71
C TYR A 99 -8.93 23.38 -9.16
N GLY A 100 -7.66 23.34 -9.56
CA GLY A 100 -6.70 24.42 -9.35
C GLY A 100 -5.31 23.95 -8.95
N ALA A 101 -4.46 23.61 -9.93
CA ALA A 101 -3.04 23.98 -9.94
C ALA A 101 -2.34 23.55 -11.25
N SER A 102 -2.20 24.50 -12.18
CA SER A 102 -0.97 24.85 -12.93
C SER A 102 0.06 23.75 -13.30
N GLU A 103 0.13 23.44 -14.60
CA GLU A 103 1.30 23.38 -15.52
C GLU A 103 2.69 22.84 -15.07
N LEU A 104 2.83 22.12 -13.95
CA LEU A 104 4.14 21.60 -13.47
C LEU A 104 4.25 20.07 -13.38
N GLU A 105 3.21 19.29 -13.69
CA GLU A 105 3.07 17.92 -13.17
C GLU A 105 3.56 16.74 -14.06
N GLU A 106 3.81 16.94 -15.37
CA GLU A 106 4.07 15.79 -16.28
C GLU A 106 5.36 15.00 -15.98
N VAL A 107 6.41 15.65 -15.46
CA VAL A 107 7.68 14.98 -15.12
C VAL A 107 7.55 14.24 -13.78
N THR A 108 6.76 14.77 -12.84
CA THR A 108 6.58 14.20 -11.50
C THR A 108 5.61 13.01 -11.51
N GLU A 109 4.62 12.99 -12.40
CA GLU A 109 3.67 11.87 -12.51
C GLU A 109 4.33 10.55 -12.94
N ASN A 110 5.28 10.57 -13.88
CA ASN A 110 5.94 9.36 -14.36
C ASN A 110 6.90 8.76 -13.32
N GLU A 111 7.64 9.59 -12.58
CA GLU A 111 8.53 9.12 -11.51
C GLU A 111 7.74 8.54 -10.33
N ASN A 112 6.65 9.21 -9.92
CA ASN A 112 5.76 8.73 -8.87
C ASN A 112 5.11 7.39 -9.24
N LEU A 113 4.72 7.22 -10.51
CA LEU A 113 4.14 5.96 -10.99
C LEU A 113 5.18 4.83 -11.06
N GLY A 114 6.42 5.15 -11.47
CA GLY A 114 7.54 4.20 -11.44
C GLY A 114 7.81 3.71 -10.01
N GLN A 115 7.94 4.64 -9.07
CA GLN A 115 8.15 4.32 -7.65
C GLN A 115 6.96 3.56 -7.05
N PHE A 116 5.73 3.88 -7.45
CA PHE A 116 4.54 3.13 -7.04
C PHE A 116 4.61 1.67 -7.50
N LYS A 117 4.96 1.43 -8.77
CA LYS A 117 5.12 0.08 -9.31
C LYS A 117 6.20 -0.70 -8.57
N GLU A 118 7.36 -0.09 -8.34
CA GLU A 118 8.45 -0.73 -7.60
C GLU A 118 8.05 -1.06 -6.17
N ASN A 119 7.39 -0.14 -5.46
CA ASN A 119 6.91 -0.39 -4.11
C ASN A 119 5.85 -1.49 -4.07
N LEU A 120 4.98 -1.57 -5.07
CA LEU A 120 3.96 -2.62 -5.17
C LEU A 120 4.60 -3.99 -5.44
N GLU A 121 5.59 -4.04 -6.33
CA GLU A 121 6.37 -5.26 -6.58
C GLU A 121 7.07 -5.76 -5.32
N ARG A 122 7.74 -4.86 -4.59
CA ARG A 122 8.38 -5.19 -3.31
C ARG A 122 7.37 -5.63 -2.26
N TYR A 123 6.23 -4.94 -2.15
CA TYR A 123 5.15 -5.33 -1.25
C TYR A 123 4.67 -6.75 -1.52
N ILE A 124 4.35 -7.06 -2.78
CA ILE A 124 3.86 -8.38 -3.21
C ILE A 124 4.88 -9.46 -2.88
N LYS A 125 6.17 -9.19 -3.16
CA LYS A 125 7.25 -10.13 -2.87
C LYS A 125 7.33 -10.45 -1.38
N VAL A 126 7.44 -9.43 -0.52
CA VAL A 126 7.54 -9.61 0.93
C VAL A 126 6.29 -10.29 1.49
N TYR A 127 5.10 -9.89 1.01
CA TYR A 127 3.84 -10.51 1.43
C TYR A 127 3.81 -12.01 1.11
N ASN A 128 4.27 -12.40 -0.08
CA ASN A 128 4.32 -13.79 -0.49
C ASN A 128 5.31 -14.60 0.37
N GLU A 129 6.52 -14.06 0.63
CA GLU A 129 7.54 -14.70 1.47
C GLU A 129 7.04 -14.97 2.89
N ILE A 130 6.28 -14.05 3.49
CA ILE A 130 5.68 -14.23 4.83
C ILE A 130 4.68 -15.39 4.85
N HIS A 131 3.96 -15.62 3.76
CA HIS A 131 2.93 -16.66 3.67
C HIS A 131 3.47 -18.01 3.20
N GLU A 132 4.51 -18.04 2.36
CA GLU A 132 5.18 -19.28 1.93
C GLU A 132 5.99 -19.92 3.07
N ASN A 133 6.59 -19.12 3.96
CA ASN A 133 7.28 -19.63 5.16
C ASN A 133 6.35 -20.25 6.23
N LYS A 134 5.04 -20.33 5.96
CA LYS A 134 4.04 -21.00 6.82
C LYS A 134 3.59 -22.37 6.28
N SER A 135 4.07 -22.81 5.11
CA SER A 135 3.78 -24.13 4.49
C SER A 135 4.98 -25.07 4.62
#